data_AF-A0A183F628-F1
#
_entry.id   AF-A0A183F628-F1
#
_cell.length_a   1.000
_cell.length_b   1.000
_cell.length_c   1.000
_cell.angle_alpha   90.00
_cell.angle_beta   90.00
_cell.angle_gamma   90.00
#
_symmetry.space_group_name_H-M   'P 1'
#
loop_
_entity.id
_entity.type
_entity.pdbx_description
1 polymer ?
#
loop_
_entity_poly.entity_id
_entity_poly.type
_entity_poly.pdbx_seq_one_letter_code
_entity_poly.pdbx_strand_id
1 'polypeptide(L)'
;MFKRGSSVSTISKMLKLHRIPAYRVIRRFGETGGIENRPKGRPRRTARSSALRKAVKDKLHRNPARSVRKLAKEHNVSRSTMQRLIRDDLGLYPYKLAKGQHLTEEKKATRPKKCRKMKALTRDDKLNRIIFTEEMIFTVEPLQIAQNQRKFLISPSSVNIE
;
A
#
# COMPACT_ATOMS: atom_id res chain seq x y z
N MET A 1 30.56 19.63 31.81
CA MET A 1 30.73 19.55 33.27
C MET A 1 31.39 18.23 33.67
N PHE A 2 30.79 17.06 33.40
CA PHE A 2 31.40 15.77 33.74
C PHE A 2 32.78 15.50 33.09
N LYS A 3 32.93 15.71 31.76
CA LYS A 3 34.25 15.62 31.08
C LYS A 3 35.30 16.62 31.61
N ARG A 4 34.87 17.69 32.29
CA ARG A 4 35.75 18.70 32.91
C ARG A 4 36.10 18.34 34.36
N GLY A 5 35.82 17.11 34.81
CA GLY A 5 36.15 16.63 36.15
C GLY A 5 35.14 16.99 37.26
N SER A 6 34.02 17.65 36.93
CA SER A 6 33.04 18.04 37.96
C SER A 6 32.31 16.83 38.53
N SER A 7 32.19 16.77 39.86
CA SER A 7 31.46 15.70 40.56
C SER A 7 29.94 15.75 40.29
N VAL A 8 29.25 14.63 40.46
CA VAL A 8 27.78 14.53 40.25
C VAL A 8 27.01 15.47 41.17
N SER A 9 27.47 15.69 42.41
CA SER A 9 26.83 16.59 43.37
C SER A 9 26.97 18.05 42.95
N THR A 10 28.16 18.45 42.48
CA THR A 10 28.42 19.78 41.93
C THR A 10 27.53 20.04 40.72
N ILE A 11 27.45 19.09 39.79
CA ILE A 11 26.60 19.17 38.60
C ILE A 11 25.12 19.29 38.96
N SER A 12 24.65 18.47 39.90
CA SER A 12 23.27 18.48 40.39
C SER A 12 22.88 19.82 41.02
N LYS A 13 23.75 20.39 41.87
CA LYS A 13 23.55 21.71 42.49
C LYS A 13 23.57 22.84 41.46
N MET A 14 24.55 22.84 40.54
CA MET A 14 24.66 23.86 39.47
C MET A 14 23.45 23.85 38.54
N LEU A 15 22.98 22.66 38.14
CA LEU A 15 21.84 22.50 37.24
C LEU A 15 20.48 22.54 37.96
N LYS A 16 20.46 22.69 39.28
CA LYS A 16 19.25 22.63 40.12
C LYS A 16 18.40 21.37 39.84
N LEU A 17 19.07 20.25 39.57
CA LEU A 17 18.44 18.95 39.32
C LEU A 17 18.60 18.05 40.54
N HIS A 18 17.63 17.17 40.76
CA HIS A 18 17.80 16.09 41.72
C HIS A 18 19.01 15.21 41.35
N ARG A 19 19.74 14.70 42.35
CA ARG A 19 21.00 13.96 42.16
C ARG A 19 20.84 12.71 41.29
N ILE A 20 19.68 12.04 41.38
CA ILE A 20 19.40 10.78 40.66
C ILE A 20 19.36 10.97 39.13
N PRO A 21 18.62 11.93 38.55
CA PRO A 21 18.70 12.25 37.12
C PRO A 21 20.12 12.53 36.62
N ALA A 22 20.89 13.36 37.34
CA ALA A 22 22.27 13.68 36.97
C ALA A 22 23.16 12.43 36.95
N TYR A 23 23.03 11.57 37.96
CA TYR A 23 23.71 10.28 38.01
C TYR A 23 23.32 9.35 36.85
N ARG A 24 22.02 9.21 36.55
CA ARG A 24 21.53 8.34 35.46
C ARG A 24 22.04 8.79 34.09
N VAL A 25 22.10 10.09 33.84
CA VAL A 25 22.62 10.65 32.59
C VAL A 25 24.13 10.43 32.49
N ILE A 26 24.89 10.67 33.56
CA ILE A 26 26.35 10.43 33.58
C ILE A 26 26.67 8.95 33.40
N ARG A 27 25.93 8.05 34.07
CA ARG A 27 26.08 6.60 33.92
C ARG A 27 25.79 6.16 32.48
N ARG A 28 24.68 6.63 31.89
CA ARG A 28 24.35 6.38 30.48
C ARG A 28 25.42 6.91 29.54
N PHE A 29 25.94 8.10 29.83
CA PHE A 29 27.01 8.72 29.06
C PHE A 29 28.31 7.89 29.10
N GLY A 30 28.65 7.29 30.25
CA GLY A 30 29.79 6.37 30.38
C GLY A 30 29.62 5.06 29.61
N GLU A 31 28.40 4.52 29.54
CA GLU A 31 28.12 3.27 28.83
C GLU A 31 28.01 3.45 27.30
N THR A 32 27.38 4.52 26.83
CA THR A 32 27.03 4.73 25.42
C THR A 32 27.98 5.70 24.71
N GLY A 33 28.77 6.50 25.45
CA GLY A 33 29.62 7.57 24.91
C GLY A 33 28.85 8.78 24.35
N GLY A 34 27.53 8.65 24.19
CA GLY A 34 26.62 9.67 23.67
C GLY A 34 25.60 10.18 24.69
N ILE A 35 24.97 11.31 24.37
CA ILE A 35 23.93 11.95 25.20
C ILE A 35 22.53 11.46 24.83
N GLU A 36 22.40 10.79 23.68
CA GLU A 36 21.13 10.31 23.15
C GLU A 36 20.38 9.40 24.14
N ASN A 37 19.05 9.44 24.04
CA ASN A 37 18.22 8.55 24.81
C ASN A 37 18.37 7.12 24.28
N ARG A 38 18.37 6.14 25.19
CA ARG A 38 18.29 4.74 24.79
C ARG A 38 17.02 4.53 23.96
N PRO A 39 17.07 3.76 22.87
CA PRO A 39 15.87 3.44 22.11
C PRO A 39 14.87 2.79 23.06
N LYS A 40 13.70 3.42 23.21
CA LYS A 40 12.59 2.80 23.95
C LYS A 40 12.10 1.63 23.12
N GLY A 41 12.29 0.42 23.62
CA GLY A 41 11.85 -0.80 22.94
C GLY A 41 10.33 -0.84 22.84
N ARG A 42 9.81 -1.14 21.64
CA ARG A 42 8.44 -1.63 21.47
C ARG A 42 8.48 -3.16 21.59
N PRO A 43 7.51 -3.80 22.27
CA PRO A 43 7.40 -5.25 22.26
C PRO A 43 7.44 -5.80 20.83
N ARG A 44 8.13 -6.93 20.62
CA ARG A 44 8.21 -7.57 19.30
C ARG A 44 6.79 -7.83 18.78
N ARG A 45 6.54 -7.47 17.52
CA ARG A 45 5.25 -7.76 16.86
C ARG A 45 5.10 -9.28 16.71
N THR A 46 4.22 -9.89 17.49
CA THR A 46 3.95 -11.34 17.45
C THR A 46 3.05 -11.73 16.29
N ALA A 47 1.99 -10.95 16.05
CA ALA A 47 0.95 -11.31 15.07
C ALA A 47 1.32 -11.07 13.59
N ARG A 48 2.41 -10.35 13.29
CA ARG A 48 2.91 -10.06 11.93
C ARG A 48 4.36 -10.52 11.80
N SER A 49 4.57 -11.82 12.00
CA SER A 49 5.89 -12.43 11.90
C SER A 49 6.42 -12.36 10.46
N SER A 50 7.75 -12.41 10.32
CA SER A 50 8.41 -12.45 9.00
C SER A 50 8.00 -13.69 8.19
N ALA A 51 7.82 -14.84 8.85
CA ALA A 51 7.34 -16.06 8.24
C ALA A 51 5.93 -15.91 7.66
N LEU A 52 5.00 -15.30 8.42
CA LEU A 52 3.65 -15.01 7.94
C LEU A 52 3.69 -14.05 6.74
N ARG A 53 4.51 -13.00 6.82
CA ARG A 53 4.68 -12.02 5.74
C ARG A 53 5.13 -12.71 4.45
N LYS A 54 6.13 -13.60 4.53
CA LYS A 54 6.63 -14.36 3.37
C LYS A 54 5.53 -15.27 2.79
N ALA A 55 4.87 -16.07 3.64
CA ALA A 55 3.82 -16.98 3.21
C ALA A 55 2.63 -16.26 2.54
N VAL A 56 2.18 -15.13 3.09
CA VAL A 56 1.10 -14.33 2.51
C VAL A 56 1.54 -13.69 1.19
N LYS A 57 2.78 -13.19 1.11
CA LYS A 57 3.34 -12.65 -0.13
C LYS A 57 3.34 -13.69 -1.25
N ASP A 58 3.82 -14.90 -0.97
CA ASP A 58 3.89 -15.99 -1.95
C ASP A 58 2.48 -16.42 -2.40
N LYS A 59 1.52 -16.49 -1.47
CA LYS A 59 0.12 -16.81 -1.78
C LYS A 59 -0.55 -15.76 -2.66
N LEU A 60 -0.32 -14.48 -2.39
CA LEU A 60 -0.85 -13.37 -3.19
C LEU A 60 -0.15 -13.26 -4.54
N HIS A 61 1.13 -13.63 -4.63
CA HIS A 61 1.83 -13.73 -5.91
C HIS A 61 1.22 -14.83 -6.79
N ARG A 62 0.90 -16.00 -6.23
CA ARG A 62 0.22 -17.09 -6.96
C ARG A 62 -1.22 -16.75 -7.36
N ASN A 63 -1.97 -16.11 -6.47
CA ASN A 63 -3.35 -15.68 -6.76
C ASN A 63 -3.63 -14.33 -6.10
N PRO A 64 -3.53 -13.22 -6.86
CA PRO A 64 -3.75 -11.88 -6.32
C PRO A 64 -5.22 -11.56 -6.04
N ALA A 65 -6.17 -12.38 -6.52
CA ALA A 65 -7.61 -12.19 -6.29
C ALA A 65 -8.10 -12.80 -4.96
N ARG A 66 -7.21 -13.34 -4.14
CA ARG A 66 -7.59 -14.05 -2.91
C ARG A 66 -8.16 -13.10 -1.87
N SER A 67 -9.25 -13.49 -1.22
CA SER A 67 -9.87 -12.70 -0.14
C SER A 67 -9.01 -12.63 1.11
N VAL A 68 -8.91 -11.43 1.71
CA VAL A 68 -8.29 -11.20 3.03
C VAL A 68 -8.90 -12.09 4.10
N ARG A 69 -10.23 -12.31 4.07
CA ARG A 69 -10.92 -13.16 5.05
C ARG A 69 -10.46 -14.62 4.94
N LYS A 70 -10.27 -15.11 3.71
CA LYS A 70 -9.80 -16.47 3.47
C LYS A 70 -8.36 -16.64 3.94
N LEU A 71 -7.48 -15.70 3.62
CA LEU A 71 -6.10 -15.66 4.12
C LEU A 71 -6.03 -15.62 5.65
N ALA A 72 -6.87 -14.79 6.27
CA ALA A 72 -6.96 -14.67 7.73
C ALA A 72 -7.35 -16.00 8.39
N LYS A 73 -8.36 -16.70 7.84
CA LYS A 73 -8.80 -18.01 8.33
C LYS A 73 -7.71 -19.08 8.15
N GLU A 74 -7.03 -19.11 7.00
CA GLU A 74 -5.95 -20.08 6.73
C GLU A 74 -4.75 -19.94 7.65
N HIS A 75 -4.47 -18.72 8.13
CA HIS A 75 -3.32 -18.44 8.99
C HIS A 75 -3.70 -18.22 10.46
N ASN A 76 -4.97 -18.46 10.84
CA ASN A 76 -5.49 -18.25 12.19
C ASN A 76 -5.18 -16.86 12.76
N VAL A 77 -5.33 -15.82 11.94
CA VAL A 77 -5.11 -14.43 12.34
C VAL A 77 -6.38 -13.63 12.16
N SER A 78 -6.57 -12.59 12.98
CA SER A 78 -7.69 -11.67 12.77
C SER A 78 -7.64 -11.03 11.38
N ARG A 79 -8.83 -10.75 10.81
CA ARG A 79 -8.96 -10.03 9.53
C ARG A 79 -8.21 -8.69 9.56
N SER A 80 -8.28 -7.97 10.68
CA SER A 80 -7.64 -6.65 10.82
C SER A 80 -6.12 -6.74 10.73
N THR A 81 -5.52 -7.76 11.36
CA THR A 81 -4.08 -8.00 11.31
C THR A 81 -3.65 -8.37 9.90
N MET A 82 -4.40 -9.26 9.23
CA MET A 82 -4.11 -9.66 7.85
C MET A 82 -4.19 -8.45 6.90
N GLN A 83 -5.18 -7.59 7.08
CA GLN A 83 -5.32 -6.35 6.29
C GLN A 83 -4.14 -5.39 6.52
N ARG A 84 -3.72 -5.18 7.77
CA ARG A 84 -2.53 -4.37 8.10
C ARG A 84 -1.25 -4.98 7.53
N LEU A 85 -1.11 -6.31 7.55
CA LEU A 85 0.04 -6.98 6.94
C LEU A 85 0.08 -6.74 5.42
N ILE A 86 -1.06 -6.88 4.74
CA ILE A 86 -1.14 -6.67 3.29
C ILE A 86 -0.89 -5.20 2.90
N ARG A 87 -1.50 -4.25 3.62
CA ARG A 87 -1.35 -2.81 3.30
C ARG A 87 -0.02 -2.24 3.79
N ASP A 88 0.29 -2.40 5.07
CA ASP A 88 1.40 -1.70 5.72
C ASP A 88 2.75 -2.41 5.48
N ASP A 89 2.78 -3.75 5.49
CA ASP A 89 4.04 -4.50 5.37
C ASP A 89 4.32 -4.97 3.93
N LEU A 90 3.29 -5.24 3.12
CA LEU A 90 3.44 -5.64 1.72
C LEU A 90 3.19 -4.50 0.72
N GLY A 91 2.55 -3.41 1.12
CA GLY A 91 2.24 -2.29 0.22
C GLY A 91 1.24 -2.64 -0.87
N LEU A 92 0.38 -3.66 -0.65
CA LEU A 92 -0.55 -4.14 -1.66
C LEU A 92 -1.96 -3.57 -1.43
N TYR A 93 -2.60 -3.16 -2.52
CA TYR A 93 -3.93 -2.56 -2.52
C TYR A 93 -4.88 -3.33 -3.43
N PRO A 94 -6.17 -3.45 -3.03
CA PRO A 94 -7.16 -4.16 -3.83
C PRO A 94 -7.67 -3.25 -4.97
N TYR A 95 -7.12 -3.43 -6.17
CA TYR A 95 -7.57 -2.70 -7.36
C TYR A 95 -8.62 -3.49 -8.14
N LYS A 96 -9.58 -2.76 -8.71
CA LYS A 96 -10.52 -3.32 -9.69
C LYS A 96 -9.86 -3.25 -11.07
N LEU A 97 -9.76 -4.37 -11.75
CA LEU A 97 -9.27 -4.39 -13.12
C LEU A 97 -10.39 -3.93 -14.06
N ALA A 98 -10.11 -2.89 -14.85
CA ALA A 98 -10.94 -2.56 -16.00
C ALA A 98 -10.52 -3.45 -17.16
N LYS A 99 -11.48 -4.19 -17.74
CA LYS A 99 -11.26 -4.86 -19.02
C LYS A 99 -11.42 -3.82 -20.12
N GLY A 100 -10.43 -3.72 -20.99
CA GLY A 100 -10.46 -2.88 -22.17
C GLY A 100 -10.06 -3.67 -23.40
N GLN A 101 -10.35 -3.14 -24.59
CA GLN A 101 -9.90 -3.75 -25.84
C GLN A 101 -8.38 -3.59 -25.98
N HIS A 102 -7.67 -4.68 -26.27
CA HIS A 102 -6.26 -4.61 -26.64
C HIS A 102 -6.13 -3.89 -28.00
N LEU A 103 -5.42 -2.77 -28.03
CA LEU A 103 -5.25 -1.95 -29.23
C LEU A 103 -3.90 -2.24 -29.89
N THR A 104 -3.94 -2.67 -31.15
CA THR A 104 -2.76 -2.72 -32.02
C THR A 104 -2.24 -1.31 -32.30
N GLU A 105 -0.95 -1.17 -32.64
CA GLU A 105 -0.35 0.14 -32.94
C GLU A 105 -1.07 0.86 -34.09
N GLU A 106 -1.50 0.12 -35.12
CA GLU A 106 -2.32 0.65 -36.20
C GLU A 106 -3.65 1.24 -35.73
N LYS A 107 -4.35 0.53 -34.82
CA LYS A 107 -5.59 1.01 -34.20
C LYS A 107 -5.32 2.25 -33.34
N LYS A 108 -4.21 2.27 -32.58
CA LYS A 108 -3.80 3.46 -31.79
C LYS A 108 -3.56 4.67 -32.69
N ALA A 109 -2.93 4.51 -33.86
CA ALA A 109 -2.70 5.60 -34.81
C ALA A 109 -3.98 6.06 -35.53
N THR A 110 -4.89 5.11 -35.82
CA THR A 110 -6.11 5.40 -36.60
C THR A 110 -7.21 6.05 -35.74
N ARG A 111 -7.35 5.63 -34.48
CA ARG A 111 -8.36 6.16 -33.55
C ARG A 111 -8.38 7.69 -33.43
N PRO A 112 -7.27 8.40 -33.16
CA PRO A 112 -7.29 9.85 -33.03
C PRO A 112 -7.70 10.55 -34.34
N LYS A 113 -7.32 10.00 -35.50
CA LYS A 113 -7.75 10.51 -36.81
C LYS A 113 -9.27 10.40 -36.97
N LYS A 114 -9.85 9.23 -36.65
CA LYS A 114 -11.30 9.00 -36.67
C LYS A 114 -12.04 9.89 -35.67
N CYS A 115 -11.54 10.02 -34.44
CA CYS A 115 -12.14 10.89 -33.43
C CYS A 115 -12.16 12.37 -33.85
N ARG A 116 -11.07 12.87 -34.47
CA ARG A 116 -11.03 14.25 -35.00
C ARG A 116 -12.04 14.46 -36.13
N LYS A 117 -12.14 13.51 -37.06
CA LYS A 117 -13.16 13.54 -38.13
C LYS A 117 -14.57 13.53 -37.55
N MET A 118 -14.83 12.66 -36.57
CA MET A 118 -16.14 12.60 -35.92
C MET A 118 -16.48 13.90 -35.21
N LYS A 119 -15.53 14.47 -34.46
CA LYS A 119 -15.71 15.77 -33.78
C LYS A 119 -15.97 16.92 -34.76
N ALA A 120 -15.48 16.85 -36.00
CA ALA A 120 -15.77 17.83 -37.03
C ALA A 120 -17.20 17.66 -37.61
N LEU A 121 -17.62 16.41 -37.84
CA LEU A 121 -18.95 16.08 -38.35
C LEU A 121 -20.07 16.44 -37.38
N THR A 122 -19.80 16.40 -36.08
CA THR A 122 -20.76 16.69 -35.01
C THR A 122 -20.80 18.15 -34.56
N ARG A 123 -20.07 19.06 -35.22
CA ARG A 123 -20.17 20.51 -34.97
C ARG A 123 -21.56 21.05 -35.35
N ASP A 124 -21.93 22.18 -34.76
CA ASP A 124 -23.14 22.94 -35.08
C ASP A 124 -24.45 22.14 -34.89
N ASP A 125 -24.55 21.39 -33.79
CA ASP A 125 -25.74 20.61 -33.39
C ASP A 125 -26.18 19.50 -34.38
N LYS A 126 -25.28 19.12 -35.30
CA LYS A 126 -25.51 18.05 -36.27
C LYS A 126 -25.58 16.64 -35.66
N LEU A 127 -25.32 16.50 -34.35
CA LEU A 127 -25.49 15.24 -33.62
C LEU A 127 -26.90 14.68 -33.79
N ASN A 128 -27.93 15.54 -33.79
CA ASN A 128 -29.32 15.14 -33.93
C ASN A 128 -29.66 14.52 -35.30
N ARG A 129 -28.75 14.64 -36.29
CA ARG A 129 -28.89 14.03 -37.62
C ARG A 129 -28.19 12.68 -37.74
N ILE A 130 -27.45 12.25 -36.71
CA ILE A 130 -26.68 11.00 -36.73
C ILE A 130 -27.39 9.99 -35.83
N ILE A 131 -27.89 8.91 -36.44
CA ILE A 131 -28.43 7.77 -35.71
C ILE A 131 -27.29 6.76 -35.55
N PHE A 132 -26.98 6.44 -34.29
CA PHE A 132 -26.05 5.37 -33.96
C PHE A 132 -26.86 4.09 -33.70
N THR A 133 -26.59 3.06 -34.49
CA THR A 133 -27.18 1.72 -34.31
C THR A 133 -26.09 0.74 -33.93
N GLU A 134 -26.37 -0.10 -32.94
CA GLU A 134 -25.49 -1.19 -32.55
C GLU A 134 -26.35 -2.43 -32.25
N GLU A 135 -25.81 -3.60 -32.51
CA GLU A 135 -26.42 -4.87 -32.16
C GLU A 135 -25.88 -5.33 -30.80
N MET A 136 -26.78 -5.67 -29.89
CA MET A 136 -26.45 -6.18 -28.55
C MET A 136 -27.04 -7.58 -28.39
N ILE A 137 -26.23 -8.53 -27.93
CA ILE A 137 -26.67 -9.89 -27.65
C ILE A 137 -27.23 -9.94 -26.22
N PHE A 138 -28.49 -10.35 -26.07
CA PHE A 138 -29.11 -10.60 -24.78
C PHE A 138 -29.01 -12.08 -24.44
N THR A 139 -28.21 -12.43 -23.43
CA THR A 139 -28.08 -13.80 -22.94
C THR A 139 -29.05 -14.05 -21.80
N VAL A 140 -29.68 -15.23 -21.78
CA VAL A 140 -30.61 -15.66 -20.71
C VAL A 140 -29.89 -15.83 -19.37
N GLU A 141 -28.62 -16.25 -19.41
CA GLU A 141 -27.81 -16.40 -18.20
C GLU A 141 -27.21 -15.05 -17.74
N PRO A 142 -27.25 -14.76 -16.43
CA PRO A 142 -26.63 -13.57 -15.89
C PRO A 142 -25.10 -13.66 -15.95
N LEU A 143 -24.48 -12.67 -16.59
CA LEU A 143 -23.03 -12.52 -16.56
C LEU A 143 -22.54 -12.35 -15.11
N GLN A 144 -21.49 -13.10 -14.73
CA GLN A 144 -20.84 -12.95 -13.43
C GLN A 144 -20.41 -11.49 -13.20
N ILE A 145 -20.91 -10.88 -12.12
CA ILE A 145 -20.73 -9.44 -11.85
C ILE A 145 -19.25 -9.14 -11.60
N ALA A 146 -18.62 -8.42 -12.54
CA ALA A 146 -17.21 -8.00 -12.46
C ALA A 146 -16.91 -7.05 -11.29
N GLN A 147 -17.91 -6.54 -10.56
CA GLN A 147 -17.73 -5.66 -9.40
C GLN A 147 -16.92 -6.30 -8.26
N ASN A 148 -16.97 -7.62 -8.12
CA ASN A 148 -16.30 -8.33 -7.03
C ASN A 148 -14.89 -8.84 -7.39
N GLN A 149 -14.40 -8.58 -8.60
CA GLN A 149 -13.08 -9.02 -9.04
C GLN A 149 -12.02 -7.94 -8.73
N ARG A 150 -11.44 -8.01 -7.54
CA ARG A 150 -10.29 -7.17 -7.14
C ARG A 150 -9.03 -8.00 -7.04
N LYS A 151 -7.91 -7.45 -7.51
CA LYS A 151 -6.57 -8.04 -7.37
C LYS A 151 -5.69 -7.16 -6.47
N PHE A 152 -4.92 -7.80 -5.60
CA PHE A 152 -3.91 -7.12 -4.78
C PHE A 152 -2.68 -6.80 -5.63
N LEU A 153 -2.40 -5.50 -5.82
CA LEU A 153 -1.27 -5.00 -6.60
C LEU A 153 -0.57 -3.87 -5.86
N ILE A 154 0.68 -3.60 -6.21
CA ILE A 154 1.46 -2.48 -5.67
C ILE A 154 0.93 -1.17 -6.27
N SER A 155 0.77 -1.14 -7.59
CA SER A 155 0.25 -0.01 -8.36
C SER A 155 -0.77 -0.49 -9.40
N PRO A 156 -1.61 0.41 -9.95
CA PRO A 156 -2.49 0.08 -11.06
C PRO A 156 -1.73 -0.40 -12.30
N SER A 157 -0.49 0.08 -12.48
CA SER A 157 0.38 -0.22 -13.62
C SER A 157 1.16 -1.54 -13.50
N SER A 158 1.14 -2.23 -12.34
CA SER A 158 1.92 -3.46 -12.15
C SER A 158 1.26 -4.71 -12.77
N VAL A 159 0.19 -4.54 -13.53
CA VAL A 159 -0.49 -5.64 -14.23
C VAL A 159 0.25 -5.90 -15.54
N ASN A 160 0.99 -7.00 -15.61
CA ASN A 160 1.37 -7.56 -16.91
C ASN A 160 0.09 -8.10 -17.54
N ILE A 161 -0.35 -7.44 -18.61
CA ILE A 161 -1.46 -7.88 -19.44
C ILE A 161 -0.84 -8.84 -20.44
N GLU A 162 -1.01 -10.13 -20.22
CA GLU A 162 -0.91 -11.14 -21.30
C GLU A 162 -2.09 -10.99 -22.26
#